data_AF-A0A0G0PUQ0-F1
#
_entry.id   AF-A0A0G0PUQ0-F1
#
_cell.length_a   1.000
_cell.length_b   1.000
_cell.length_c   1.000
_cell.angle_alpha   90.00
_cell.angle_beta   90.00
_cell.angle_gamma   90.00
#
_symmetry.space_group_name_H-M   'P 1'
#
loop_
_entity.id
_entity.type
_entity.pdbx_description
1 polymer ?
#
loop_
_entity_poly.entity_id
_entity_poly.type
_entity_poly.pdbx_seq_one_letter_code
_entity_poly.pdbx_strand_id
1 'polypeptide(L)'
;KNFSYFVKKQIPLTSLWPTAAYQGYGSMQYNMSVNSYDKWKNWNFLSTQYYFYKKGIGTHANSTIIYDLNKNFSKFSTDYGIDTEAGAAASVYFKVYGDDKLLFTSPKVTKFDLPRHMEINIKGVKKLQLDVTDAGDGIKDDHADWLGPILYK
;
A
#
# COMPACT_ATOMS: atom_id res chain seq x y z
N LYS A 1 -34.10 11.43 16.13
CA LYS A 1 -33.72 10.60 14.96
C LYS A 1 -32.40 11.13 14.44
N ASN A 2 -31.33 10.33 14.42
CA ASN A 2 -30.39 10.27 13.29
C ASN A 2 -29.25 9.30 13.60
N PHE A 3 -29.28 8.21 12.83
CA PHE A 3 -28.22 7.27 12.50
C PHE A 3 -27.45 6.66 13.65
N SER A 4 -28.02 5.55 14.14
CA SER A 4 -27.24 4.41 14.61
C SER A 4 -25.98 4.25 13.75
N TYR A 5 -24.85 4.37 14.43
CA TYR A 5 -23.50 4.15 13.98
C TYR A 5 -23.35 2.73 13.45
N PHE A 6 -23.78 2.48 12.21
CA PHE A 6 -23.33 1.36 11.39
C PHE A 6 -21.83 1.55 11.07
N VAL A 7 -21.00 1.68 12.09
CA VAL A 7 -19.55 1.64 11.97
C VAL A 7 -19.24 0.19 11.63
N LYS A 8 -19.20 -0.10 10.33
CA LYS A 8 -18.46 -1.26 9.83
C LYS A 8 -17.09 -1.20 10.47
N LYS A 9 -16.75 -2.23 11.26
CA LYS A 9 -15.53 -2.28 12.04
C LYS A 9 -14.33 -2.10 11.10
N GLN A 10 -13.66 -0.95 11.22
CA GLN A 10 -12.43 -0.64 10.48
C GLN A 10 -11.27 -1.40 11.11
N ILE A 11 -10.52 -2.12 10.29
CA ILE A 11 -9.38 -2.94 10.72
C ILE A 11 -8.18 -2.52 9.88
N PRO A 12 -7.12 -1.93 10.46
CA PRO A 12 -5.91 -1.61 9.71
C PRO A 12 -5.32 -2.88 9.10
N LEU A 13 -4.97 -2.87 7.81
CA LEU A 13 -4.34 -4.02 7.17
C LEU A 13 -3.01 -4.38 7.86
N THR A 14 -2.28 -3.39 8.35
CA THR A 14 -1.04 -3.55 9.13
C THR A 14 -1.23 -4.24 10.49
N SER A 15 -2.46 -4.56 10.88
CA SER A 15 -2.74 -5.40 12.06
C SER A 15 -2.79 -6.89 11.73
N LEU A 16 -2.77 -7.24 10.43
CA LEU A 16 -2.66 -8.60 9.93
C LEU A 16 -1.22 -8.89 9.50
N TRP A 17 -0.86 -10.17 9.54
CA TRP A 17 0.40 -10.66 9.00
C TRP A 17 0.20 -11.10 7.54
N PRO A 18 1.04 -10.64 6.60
CA PRO A 18 1.01 -11.12 5.24
C PRO A 18 1.47 -12.58 5.21
N THR A 19 0.88 -13.37 4.32
CA THR A 19 1.32 -14.75 4.06
C THR A 19 2.57 -14.78 3.19
N ALA A 20 2.82 -13.74 2.41
CA ALA A 20 4.04 -13.54 1.65
C ALA A 20 4.29 -12.05 1.36
N ALA A 21 5.56 -11.66 1.27
CA ALA A 21 5.97 -10.34 0.80
C ALA A 21 7.29 -10.47 0.02
N TYR A 22 7.34 -9.90 -1.17
CA TYR A 22 8.50 -9.89 -2.06
C TYR A 22 8.73 -8.47 -2.56
N GLN A 23 9.98 -8.06 -2.74
CA GLN A 23 10.31 -6.79 -3.40
C GLN A 23 11.70 -6.81 -4.05
N GLY A 24 11.90 -5.94 -5.04
CA GLY A 24 13.13 -5.87 -5.82
C GLY A 24 14.36 -5.36 -5.04
N TYR A 25 14.15 -4.52 -4.03
CA TYR A 25 15.22 -3.95 -3.21
C TYR A 25 14.80 -3.77 -1.75
N GLY A 26 15.73 -3.95 -0.81
CA GLY A 26 15.49 -3.74 0.63
C GLY A 26 14.51 -4.75 1.23
N SER A 27 13.94 -4.41 2.40
CA SER A 27 12.84 -5.17 3.00
C SER A 27 11.62 -4.28 3.25
N MET A 28 10.42 -4.85 3.08
CA MET A 28 9.15 -4.17 3.32
C MET A 28 9.10 -3.64 4.76
N GLN A 29 8.63 -2.41 4.93
CA GLN A 29 8.55 -1.77 6.24
C GLN A 29 7.11 -1.47 6.68
N TYR A 30 6.86 -1.59 7.98
CA TYR A 30 5.57 -1.18 8.58
C TYR A 30 5.68 0.19 9.23
N ASN A 31 4.77 1.08 8.85
CA ASN A 31 4.61 2.43 9.42
C ASN A 31 5.86 3.34 9.25
N MET A 32 6.74 3.00 8.31
CA MET A 32 7.93 3.77 7.94
C MET A 32 8.25 3.53 6.46
N SER A 33 9.02 4.43 5.87
CA SER A 33 9.46 4.34 4.47
C SER A 33 10.34 3.11 4.23
N VAL A 34 10.54 2.71 2.97
CA VAL A 34 11.35 1.53 2.63
C VAL A 34 12.86 1.72 2.92
N ASN A 35 13.43 2.93 2.83
CA ASN A 35 14.83 3.16 3.23
C ASN A 35 15.07 2.99 4.72
N SER A 36 14.00 2.94 5.53
CA SER A 36 14.10 2.69 6.96
C SER A 36 14.42 1.23 7.31
N TYR A 37 14.76 0.39 6.32
CA TYR A 37 15.09 -1.02 6.53
C TYR A 37 16.29 -1.23 7.48
N ASP A 38 17.27 -0.32 7.47
CA ASP A 38 18.33 -0.24 8.49
C ASP A 38 17.96 0.82 9.53
N LYS A 39 17.01 0.46 10.41
CA LYS A 39 16.38 1.33 11.41
C LYS A 39 17.36 2.07 12.32
N TRP A 40 18.57 1.55 12.49
CA TRP A 40 19.59 2.15 13.33
C TRP A 40 20.26 3.37 12.68
N LYS A 41 20.19 3.46 11.34
CA LYS A 41 20.82 4.54 10.57
C LYS A 41 19.80 5.49 9.97
N ASN A 42 18.69 4.96 9.48
CA ASN A 42 17.68 5.71 8.75
C ASN A 42 16.30 5.35 9.29
N TRP A 43 15.57 6.35 9.79
CA TRP A 43 14.16 6.20 10.15
C TRP A 43 13.38 7.39 9.63
N ASN A 44 12.40 7.12 8.77
CA ASN A 44 11.53 8.12 8.17
C ASN A 44 10.06 7.70 8.30
N PHE A 45 9.19 8.69 8.52
CA PHE A 45 7.75 8.49 8.43
C PHE A 45 7.33 8.17 7.00
N LEU A 46 6.28 7.36 6.84
CA LEU A 46 5.58 7.23 5.57
C LEU A 46 5.05 8.58 5.13
N SER A 47 5.36 8.97 3.89
CA SER A 47 4.85 10.22 3.35
C SER A 47 4.92 10.28 1.85
N THR A 48 3.91 10.86 1.21
CA THR A 48 3.98 11.25 -0.21
C THR A 48 3.82 12.75 -0.31
N GLN A 49 4.74 13.43 -0.99
CA GLN A 49 4.75 14.89 -1.11
C GLN A 49 4.60 15.61 0.24
N TYR A 50 5.27 15.10 1.29
CA TYR A 50 5.21 15.60 2.68
C TYR A 50 3.85 15.48 3.39
N TYR A 51 2.90 14.71 2.84
CA TYR A 51 1.71 14.28 3.57
C TYR A 51 2.05 13.05 4.41
N PHE A 52 2.16 13.23 5.73
CA PHE A 52 2.64 12.19 6.65
C PHE A 52 1.54 11.26 7.15
N TYR A 53 1.84 9.96 7.18
CA TYR A 53 0.92 8.92 7.65
C TYR A 53 1.53 8.15 8.82
N LYS A 54 0.71 7.92 9.86
CA LYS A 54 1.11 7.13 11.03
C LYS A 54 1.10 5.62 10.78
N LYS A 55 0.32 5.18 9.80
CA LYS A 55 0.08 3.76 9.50
C LYS A 55 0.19 3.53 8.01
N GLY A 56 0.78 2.40 7.64
CA GLY A 56 0.94 1.99 6.25
C GLY A 56 2.07 1.02 6.06
N ILE A 57 2.41 0.80 4.80
CA ILE A 57 3.42 -0.16 4.38
C ILE A 57 4.32 0.53 3.36
N GLY A 58 5.61 0.66 3.68
CA GLY A 58 6.63 1.17 2.78
C GLY A 58 7.25 0.03 1.96
N THR A 59 7.30 0.20 0.65
CA THR A 59 7.74 -0.81 -0.32
C THR A 59 8.68 -0.22 -1.37
N HIS A 60 9.29 -1.08 -2.16
CA HIS A 60 10.08 -0.70 -3.33
C HIS A 60 9.64 -1.52 -4.54
N ALA A 61 9.40 -0.90 -5.70
CA ALA A 61 8.99 -1.63 -6.90
C ALA A 61 10.11 -2.58 -7.41
N ASN A 62 9.83 -3.69 -8.10
CA ASN A 62 8.55 -4.37 -8.11
C ASN A 62 8.33 -5.03 -6.75
N SER A 63 7.15 -4.88 -6.17
CA SER A 63 6.79 -5.51 -4.90
C SER A 63 5.44 -6.20 -4.98
N THR A 64 5.29 -7.29 -4.22
CA THR A 64 4.05 -8.04 -4.04
C THR A 64 3.87 -8.37 -2.56
N ILE A 65 2.70 -8.06 -2.01
CA ILE A 65 2.32 -8.41 -0.64
C ILE A 65 0.99 -9.17 -0.68
N ILE A 66 0.94 -10.34 -0.04
CA ILE A 66 -0.23 -11.23 -0.05
C ILE A 66 -0.78 -11.38 1.36
N TYR A 67 -2.09 -11.22 1.51
CA TYR A 67 -2.83 -11.42 2.75
C TYR A 67 -3.93 -12.47 2.55
N ASP A 68 -4.10 -13.36 3.54
CA ASP A 68 -5.30 -14.20 3.65
C ASP A 68 -6.36 -13.46 4.47
N LEU A 69 -7.44 -13.07 3.81
CA LEU A 69 -8.57 -12.35 4.36
C LEU A 69 -9.64 -13.28 4.92
N ASN A 70 -9.58 -14.59 4.64
CA ASN A 70 -10.57 -15.59 5.05
C ASN A 70 -12.03 -15.19 4.73
N LYS A 71 -12.25 -14.39 3.66
CA LYS A 71 -13.57 -13.90 3.22
C LYS A 71 -14.32 -13.04 4.25
N ASN A 72 -13.62 -12.51 5.25
CA ASN A 72 -14.23 -11.82 6.40
C ASN A 72 -14.50 -10.32 6.19
N PHE A 73 -14.17 -9.79 5.02
CA PHE A 73 -14.20 -8.36 4.74
C PHE A 73 -15.00 -8.07 3.47
N SER A 74 -15.62 -6.89 3.42
CA SER A 74 -16.40 -6.42 2.28
C SER A 74 -15.70 -5.32 1.49
N LYS A 75 -14.73 -4.62 2.07
CA LYS A 75 -14.11 -3.45 1.46
C LYS A 75 -12.65 -3.28 1.86
N PHE A 76 -11.83 -2.82 0.92
CA PHE A 76 -10.46 -2.37 1.13
C PHE A 76 -10.34 -0.92 0.68
N SER A 77 -9.66 -0.09 1.46
CA SER A 77 -9.42 1.32 1.18
C SER A 77 -8.02 1.70 1.64
N THR A 78 -7.34 2.54 0.87
CA THR A 78 -6.00 3.01 1.18
C THR A 78 -5.72 4.27 0.36
N ASP A 79 -4.87 5.14 0.91
CA ASP A 79 -4.13 6.08 0.09
C ASP A 79 -2.89 5.36 -0.47
N TYR A 80 -2.33 5.88 -1.54
CA TYR A 80 -1.14 5.35 -2.18
C TYR A 80 -0.36 6.46 -2.89
N GLY A 81 0.95 6.28 -2.98
CA GLY A 81 1.84 7.26 -3.59
C GLY A 81 3.31 6.87 -3.53
N ILE A 82 4.15 7.62 -4.23
CA ILE A 82 5.60 7.47 -4.14
C ILE A 82 6.09 8.18 -2.86
N ASP A 83 6.98 7.54 -2.10
CA ASP A 83 7.48 8.10 -0.85
C ASP A 83 8.22 9.44 -1.13
N THR A 84 8.18 10.35 -0.17
CA THR A 84 8.85 11.65 -0.23
C THR A 84 10.36 11.49 -0.41
N GLU A 85 10.96 10.46 0.17
CA GLU A 85 12.40 10.16 0.08
C GLU A 85 12.85 9.62 -1.28
N ALA A 86 11.92 9.22 -2.14
CA ALA A 86 12.21 8.62 -3.44
C ALA A 86 12.94 9.60 -4.37
N GLY A 87 13.63 9.04 -5.37
CA GLY A 87 14.31 9.81 -6.41
C GLY A 87 13.34 10.56 -7.33
N ALA A 88 13.80 11.65 -7.96
CA ALA A 88 12.98 12.49 -8.84
C ALA A 88 12.41 11.76 -10.08
N ALA A 89 13.04 10.66 -10.49
CA ALA A 89 12.64 9.86 -11.63
C ALA A 89 11.65 8.73 -11.28
N ALA A 90 11.34 8.53 -9.99
CA ALA A 90 10.52 7.41 -9.53
C ALA A 90 9.13 7.41 -10.17
N SER A 91 8.69 6.22 -10.58
CA SER A 91 7.49 6.03 -11.38
C SER A 91 6.91 4.63 -11.21
N VAL A 92 5.64 4.52 -10.81
CA VAL A 92 5.03 3.22 -10.50
C VAL A 92 3.57 3.10 -10.94
N TYR A 93 3.09 1.85 -10.99
CA TYR A 93 1.67 1.52 -10.92
C TYR A 93 1.36 0.73 -9.65
N PHE A 94 0.25 1.07 -9.00
CA PHE A 94 -0.32 0.31 -7.91
C PHE A 94 -1.41 -0.60 -8.47
N LYS A 95 -1.38 -1.88 -8.08
CA LYS A 95 -2.38 -2.86 -8.48
C LYS A 95 -2.88 -3.64 -7.28
N VAL A 96 -4.16 -3.98 -7.30
CA VAL A 96 -4.78 -4.81 -6.27
C VAL A 96 -5.51 -5.95 -6.91
N TYR A 97 -5.24 -7.17 -6.43
CA TYR A 97 -5.85 -8.40 -6.88
C TYR A 97 -6.63 -9.05 -5.74
N GLY A 98 -7.79 -9.63 -6.07
CA GLY A 98 -8.55 -10.50 -5.19
C GLY A 98 -8.70 -11.85 -5.84
N ASP A 99 -8.19 -12.90 -5.20
CA ASP A 99 -8.20 -14.28 -5.72
C ASP A 99 -7.71 -14.34 -7.18
N ASP A 100 -6.54 -13.73 -7.44
CA ASP A 100 -5.86 -13.66 -8.75
C ASP A 100 -6.56 -12.82 -9.82
N LYS A 101 -7.71 -12.21 -9.51
CA LYS A 101 -8.40 -11.26 -10.39
C LYS A 101 -7.96 -9.82 -10.09
N LEU A 102 -7.54 -9.08 -11.11
CA LEU A 102 -7.27 -7.64 -10.99
C LEU A 102 -8.56 -6.90 -10.62
N LEU A 103 -8.55 -6.22 -9.48
CA LEU A 103 -9.66 -5.41 -8.97
C LEU A 103 -9.41 -3.91 -9.16
N PHE A 104 -8.14 -3.51 -9.14
CA PHE A 104 -7.74 -2.11 -9.30
C PHE A 104 -6.37 -2.00 -9.95
N THR A 105 -6.23 -0.99 -10.81
CA THR A 105 -4.95 -0.46 -11.28
C THR A 105 -5.00 1.05 -11.19
N SER A 106 -3.96 1.68 -10.66
CA SER A 106 -3.84 3.13 -10.68
C SER A 106 -3.50 3.62 -12.10
N PRO A 107 -3.71 4.91 -12.42
CA PRO A 107 -2.90 5.59 -13.45
C PRO A 107 -1.42 5.57 -13.05
N LYS A 108 -0.51 5.93 -13.98
CA LYS A 108 0.91 6.11 -13.65
C LYS A 108 1.03 7.12 -12.51
N VAL A 109 1.80 6.77 -11.49
CA VAL A 109 2.13 7.62 -10.34
C VAL A 109 3.58 8.01 -10.48
N THR A 110 3.89 9.29 -10.33
CA THR A 110 5.23 9.87 -10.43
C THR A 110 5.60 10.54 -9.12
N LYS A 111 6.89 10.80 -8.90
CA LYS A 111 7.43 11.39 -7.67
C LYS A 111 6.65 12.62 -7.16
N PHE A 112 6.15 13.45 -8.06
CA PHE A 112 5.55 14.74 -7.73
C PHE A 112 4.02 14.70 -7.58
N ASP A 113 3.41 13.55 -7.83
CA ASP A 113 1.98 13.36 -7.61
C ASP A 113 1.65 13.44 -6.11
N LEU A 114 0.54 14.13 -5.78
CA LEU A 114 -0.04 14.07 -4.44
C LEU A 114 -0.51 12.64 -4.12
N PRO A 115 -0.61 12.26 -2.83
CA PRO A 115 -1.23 10.99 -2.45
C PRO A 115 -2.59 10.83 -3.11
N ARG A 116 -2.86 9.65 -3.66
CA ARG A 116 -4.13 9.32 -4.30
C ARG A 116 -4.88 8.30 -3.45
N HIS A 117 -6.21 8.30 -3.56
CA HIS A 117 -7.08 7.41 -2.79
C HIS A 117 -7.67 6.31 -3.67
N MET A 118 -7.81 5.11 -3.12
CA MET A 118 -8.63 4.05 -3.72
C MET A 118 -9.51 3.35 -2.69
N GLU A 119 -10.63 2.83 -3.18
CA GLU A 119 -11.54 1.97 -2.44
C GLU A 119 -12.13 0.91 -3.39
N ILE A 120 -12.09 -0.36 -2.97
CA ILE A 120 -12.60 -1.48 -3.75
C ILE A 120 -13.45 -2.43 -2.90
N ASN A 121 -14.43 -3.06 -3.56
CA ASN A 121 -15.19 -4.16 -3.00
C ASN A 121 -14.36 -5.44 -3.03
N ILE A 122 -14.22 -6.08 -1.88
CA ILE A 122 -13.50 -7.35 -1.70
C ILE A 122 -14.39 -8.42 -1.03
N LYS A 123 -15.71 -8.25 -1.09
CA LYS A 123 -16.66 -9.22 -0.51
C LYS A 123 -16.42 -10.60 -1.10
N GLY A 124 -16.16 -11.56 -0.21
CA GLY A 124 -15.92 -12.95 -0.59
C GLY A 124 -14.49 -13.26 -1.05
N VAL A 125 -13.61 -12.25 -1.12
CA VAL A 125 -12.19 -12.44 -1.46
C VAL A 125 -11.50 -13.21 -0.35
N LYS A 126 -10.79 -14.29 -0.70
CA LYS A 126 -9.95 -15.03 0.24
C LYS A 126 -8.54 -14.46 0.28
N LYS A 127 -7.91 -14.25 -0.88
CA LYS A 127 -6.54 -13.76 -1.01
C LYS A 127 -6.54 -12.33 -1.56
N LEU A 128 -6.01 -11.38 -0.79
CA LEU A 128 -5.75 -10.02 -1.25
C LEU A 128 -4.28 -9.89 -1.59
N GLN A 129 -3.97 -9.42 -2.79
CA GLN A 129 -2.60 -9.16 -3.23
C GLN A 129 -2.45 -7.68 -3.60
N LEU A 130 -1.42 -7.05 -3.06
CA LEU A 130 -1.03 -5.67 -3.30
C LEU A 130 0.28 -5.65 -4.08
N ASP A 131 0.26 -5.08 -5.27
CA ASP A 131 1.43 -5.00 -6.14
C ASP A 131 1.81 -3.55 -6.44
N VAL A 132 3.12 -3.30 -6.49
CA VAL A 132 3.71 -2.07 -7.06
C VAL A 132 4.62 -2.50 -8.20
N THR A 133 4.46 -1.88 -9.37
CA THR A 133 5.29 -2.16 -10.56
C THR A 133 6.02 -0.92 -11.06
N ASP A 134 7.20 -1.07 -11.63
CA ASP A 134 8.16 -0.06 -12.13
C ASP A 134 7.73 0.82 -13.31
N ALA A 135 6.46 0.75 -13.71
CA ALA A 135 5.89 1.50 -14.84
C ALA A 135 6.70 1.49 -16.17
N GLY A 136 7.57 0.50 -16.37
CA GLY A 136 8.36 0.29 -17.58
C GLY A 136 9.63 1.14 -17.72
N ASP A 137 10.04 1.93 -16.72
CA ASP A 137 11.33 2.66 -16.71
C ASP A 137 12.38 2.06 -15.75
N GLY A 138 12.07 0.89 -15.19
CA GLY A 138 12.93 0.15 -14.28
C GLY A 138 12.85 0.66 -12.86
N ILE A 139 13.29 -0.15 -11.89
CA ILE A 139 12.94 0.01 -10.47
C ILE A 139 13.66 1.15 -9.73
N LYS A 140 14.40 2.03 -10.41
CA LYS A 140 15.37 2.90 -9.74
C LYS A 140 14.68 3.94 -8.83
N ASP A 141 14.96 3.84 -7.54
CA ASP A 141 14.40 4.71 -6.48
C ASP A 141 12.86 4.67 -6.39
N ASP A 142 12.22 3.60 -6.88
CA ASP A 142 10.76 3.43 -6.88
C ASP A 142 10.23 3.06 -5.49
N HIS A 143 10.43 3.95 -4.53
CA HIS A 143 9.96 3.78 -3.16
C HIS A 143 8.51 4.22 -3.11
N ALA A 144 7.63 3.30 -2.72
CA ALA A 144 6.20 3.45 -2.87
C ALA A 144 5.48 2.98 -1.61
N ASP A 145 4.41 3.67 -1.26
CA ASP A 145 3.72 3.46 0.00
C ASP A 145 2.26 3.09 -0.22
N TRP A 146 1.80 2.11 0.57
CA TRP A 146 0.39 1.91 0.87
C TRP A 146 0.07 2.63 2.17
N LEU A 147 -0.60 3.78 2.07
CA LEU A 147 -0.80 4.76 3.13
C LEU A 147 -2.16 4.56 3.81
N GLY A 148 -2.15 4.24 5.11
CA GLY A 148 -3.37 4.00 5.88
C GLY A 148 -4.30 2.90 5.34
N PRO A 149 -3.82 1.70 4.96
CA PRO A 149 -4.67 0.64 4.41
C PRO A 149 -5.64 0.09 5.47
N ILE A 150 -6.94 0.12 5.17
CA ILE A 150 -8.04 -0.28 6.05
C ILE A 150 -8.93 -1.32 5.36
N LEU A 151 -9.29 -2.35 6.12
CA LEU A 151 -10.32 -3.33 5.78
C LEU A 151 -11.61 -3.02 6.54
N TYR A 152 -12.75 -3.25 5.90
CA TYR A 152 -14.08 -3.11 6.50
C TYR A 152 -14.80 -4.46 6.48
N LYS A 153 -15.43 -4.82 7.60
CA LYS A 153 -16.39 -5.94 7.65
C LYS A 153 -17.68 -5.57 6.95
#